data_AF-A0A1M7NY61-F1
#
_entry.id   AF-A0A1M7NY61-F1
#
_cell.length_a   1.000
_cell.length_b   1.000
_cell.length_c   1.000
_cell.angle_alpha   90.00
_cell.angle_beta   90.00
_cell.angle_gamma   90.00
#
_symmetry.space_group_name_H-M   'P 1'
#
loop_
_entity.id
_entity.type
_entity.pdbx_description
1 polymer ?
#
loop_
_entity_poly.entity_id
_entity_poly.type
_entity_poly.pdbx_seq_one_letter_code
_entity_poly.pdbx_strand_id
1 'polypeptide(L)'
;MKVAPTFKRLFNYSLFTVILLTSVTDTMAQERHESDLKDFKITIEMTDKGLKMQSSEGSAWLDLAFSLDYNRPQAIDEFGMTSLDKVPFDTDEKLADYLFTIARTKDEISLVGIKGTAWKELRFHLADNGKQSINQFGMAD
;
A
#
# COMPACT_ATOMS: atom_id res chain seq x y z
N MET A 1 -84.06 33.72 -4.41
CA MET A 1 -84.44 32.65 -3.46
C MET A 1 -84.03 31.31 -4.04
N LYS A 2 -83.50 30.43 -3.18
CA LYS A 2 -82.96 29.07 -3.36
C LYS A 2 -81.49 28.95 -3.79
N VAL A 3 -80.78 28.20 -2.94
CA VAL A 3 -79.34 27.93 -2.87
C VAL A 3 -79.15 26.41 -2.91
N ALA A 4 -77.98 26.01 -3.44
CA ALA A 4 -77.19 24.79 -3.16
C ALA A 4 -77.67 23.44 -3.76
N PRO A 5 -76.78 22.42 -3.94
CA PRO A 5 -75.41 22.31 -3.39
C PRO A 5 -74.28 21.84 -4.34
N THR A 6 -73.07 22.02 -3.79
CA THR A 6 -71.70 21.52 -4.05
C THR A 6 -71.51 20.11 -4.64
N PHE A 7 -70.41 19.88 -5.40
CA PHE A 7 -69.28 18.99 -5.01
C PHE A 7 -68.30 18.68 -6.19
N LYS A 8 -67.02 18.53 -5.83
CA LYS A 8 -65.87 17.90 -6.53
C LYS A 8 -64.95 18.76 -7.42
N ARG A 9 -63.91 19.23 -6.73
CA ARG A 9 -62.56 19.53 -7.21
C ARG A 9 -61.94 18.26 -7.81
N LEU A 10 -61.63 18.25 -9.11
CA LEU A 10 -60.78 17.23 -9.77
C LEU A 10 -59.92 17.99 -10.80
N PHE A 11 -58.65 18.28 -10.48
CA PHE A 11 -57.46 17.46 -10.81
C PHE A 11 -57.17 17.49 -12.32
N ASN A 12 -56.04 18.12 -12.71
CA ASN A 12 -55.31 18.04 -14.01
C ASN A 12 -54.43 19.31 -14.15
N TYR A 13 -53.12 19.33 -14.37
CA TYR A 13 -52.13 18.31 -14.72
C TYR A 13 -50.80 18.60 -14.02
N SER A 14 -50.17 17.53 -13.52
CA SER A 14 -48.77 17.45 -13.15
C SER A 14 -47.83 17.78 -14.31
N LEU A 15 -46.79 18.55 -14.05
CA LEU A 15 -45.52 18.41 -14.77
C LEU A 15 -44.37 18.62 -13.77
N PHE A 16 -44.08 17.58 -12.99
CA PHE A 16 -42.80 17.49 -12.27
C PHE A 16 -41.77 16.97 -13.27
N THR A 17 -41.01 17.88 -13.88
CA THR A 17 -39.78 17.50 -14.59
C THR A 17 -38.71 17.22 -13.55
N VAL A 18 -38.55 15.95 -13.18
CA VAL A 18 -37.40 15.49 -12.40
C VAL A 18 -36.21 15.41 -13.36
N ILE A 19 -35.31 16.38 -13.30
CA ILE A 19 -34.01 16.29 -13.96
C ILE A 19 -33.09 15.52 -13.01
N LEU A 20 -32.86 14.23 -13.30
CA LEU A 20 -31.82 13.45 -12.65
C LEU A 20 -30.45 13.90 -13.19
N LEU A 21 -29.72 14.69 -12.41
CA LEU A 21 -28.28 14.89 -12.60
C LEU A 21 -27.56 13.64 -12.05
N THR A 22 -27.38 12.62 -12.89
CA THR A 22 -26.43 11.56 -12.59
C THR A 22 -25.03 12.08 -12.89
N SER A 23 -24.32 12.52 -11.86
CA SER A 23 -22.89 12.75 -11.93
C SER A 23 -22.21 11.41 -12.23
N VAL A 24 -21.64 11.28 -13.42
CA VAL A 24 -20.71 10.19 -13.74
C VAL A 24 -19.45 10.47 -12.94
N THR A 25 -19.28 9.77 -11.82
CA THR A 25 -17.97 9.68 -11.20
C THR A 25 -17.19 8.67 -12.03
N ASP A 26 -16.29 9.15 -12.90
CA ASP A 26 -15.26 8.31 -13.49
C ASP A 26 -14.35 7.85 -12.35
N THR A 27 -14.66 6.70 -11.78
CA THR A 27 -13.77 6.00 -10.87
C THR A 27 -12.62 5.49 -11.72
N MET A 28 -11.55 6.29 -11.82
CA MET A 28 -10.27 5.82 -12.35
C MET A 28 -9.70 4.82 -11.34
N ALA A 29 -10.21 3.60 -11.35
CA ALA A 29 -9.47 2.47 -10.84
C ALA A 29 -8.20 2.40 -11.69
N GLN A 30 -7.06 2.76 -11.10
CA GLN A 30 -5.78 2.60 -11.78
C GLN A 30 -5.61 1.09 -11.99
N GLU A 31 -5.81 0.60 -13.21
CA GLU A 31 -5.21 -0.66 -13.67
C GLU A 31 -3.70 -0.46 -13.65
N ARG A 32 -3.10 -0.55 -12.45
CA ARG A 32 -1.72 -1.01 -12.35
C ARG A 32 -1.80 -2.49 -12.67
N HIS A 33 -0.93 -2.98 -13.53
CA HIS A 33 -0.75 -4.41 -13.71
C HIS A 33 -0.26 -5.02 -12.38
N GLU A 34 -1.18 -5.22 -11.43
CA GLU A 34 -0.95 -5.99 -10.20
C GLU A 34 -0.53 -7.42 -10.55
N SER A 35 -0.86 -7.88 -11.77
CA SER A 35 -0.53 -9.20 -12.31
C SER A 35 0.96 -9.51 -12.44
N ASP A 36 1.83 -8.51 -12.43
CA ASP A 36 3.24 -8.68 -12.79
C ASP A 36 4.19 -8.56 -11.58
N LEU A 37 3.67 -8.22 -10.40
CA LEU A 37 4.47 -8.19 -9.18
C LEU A 37 4.61 -9.60 -8.61
N LYS A 38 5.84 -10.03 -8.39
CA LYS A 38 6.11 -11.29 -7.71
C LYS A 38 5.90 -11.15 -6.21
N ASP A 39 5.38 -12.20 -5.60
CA ASP A 39 5.07 -12.23 -4.18
C ASP A 39 6.33 -12.24 -3.31
N PHE A 40 6.33 -11.39 -2.28
CA PHE A 40 7.29 -11.48 -1.18
C PHE A 40 6.58 -11.19 0.15
N LYS A 41 7.16 -11.69 1.23
CA LYS A 41 6.70 -11.36 2.59
C LYS A 41 7.88 -11.22 3.53
N ILE A 42 8.00 -10.04 4.12
CA ILE A 42 9.07 -9.68 5.03
C ILE A 42 8.49 -9.14 6.33
N THR A 43 8.89 -9.69 7.46
CA THR A 43 8.58 -9.17 8.80
C THR A 43 9.76 -8.39 9.33
N ILE A 44 9.53 -7.13 9.70
CA ILE A 44 10.50 -6.20 10.27
C ILE A 44 10.27 -6.13 11.78
N GLU A 45 11.33 -6.26 12.56
CA GLU A 45 11.34 -6.24 14.02
C GLU A 45 12.40 -5.25 14.52
N MET A 46 12.02 -4.38 15.46
CA MET A 46 12.98 -3.53 16.16
C MET A 46 13.52 -4.25 17.39
N THR A 47 14.83 -4.36 17.49
CA THR A 47 15.53 -5.04 18.61
C THR A 47 16.44 -4.07 19.36
N ASP A 48 16.94 -4.49 20.51
CA ASP A 48 17.95 -3.78 21.30
C ASP A 48 19.26 -3.50 20.52
N LYS A 49 19.58 -4.36 19.55
CA LYS A 49 20.82 -4.31 18.76
C LYS A 49 20.67 -3.69 17.37
N GLY A 50 19.45 -3.27 17.00
CA GLY A 50 19.17 -2.73 15.68
C GLY A 50 17.89 -3.32 15.09
N LEU A 51 17.90 -3.51 13.77
CA LEU A 51 16.74 -3.98 13.02
C LEU A 51 16.96 -5.44 12.61
N LYS A 52 15.94 -6.27 12.83
CA LYS A 52 15.88 -7.65 12.35
C LYS A 52 14.79 -7.74 11.29
N MET A 53 15.08 -8.45 10.21
CA MET A 53 14.13 -8.73 9.13
C MET A 53 14.08 -10.24 8.92
N GLN A 54 12.88 -10.77 8.69
CA GLN A 54 12.67 -12.18 8.39
C GLN A 54 11.88 -12.27 7.09
N SER A 55 12.39 -13.01 6.12
CA SER A 55 11.70 -13.25 4.85
C SER A 55 11.11 -14.64 4.86
N SER A 56 9.78 -14.73 4.74
CA SER A 56 9.08 -16.00 4.57
C SER A 56 8.84 -16.38 3.11
N GLU A 57 8.99 -15.41 2.19
CA GLU A 57 8.71 -15.58 0.77
C GLU A 57 9.46 -14.53 -0.06
N GLY A 58 9.85 -14.89 -1.29
CA GLY A 58 10.37 -13.96 -2.31
C GLY A 58 11.86 -13.60 -2.20
N SER A 59 12.59 -14.09 -1.18
CA SER A 59 14.00 -13.77 -0.96
C SER A 59 14.88 -15.02 -0.85
N ALA A 60 16.16 -14.89 -1.22
CA ALA A 60 17.20 -15.91 -1.04
C ALA A 60 17.70 -16.01 0.42
N TRP A 61 17.29 -15.08 1.28
CA TRP A 61 17.64 -15.02 2.69
C TRP A 61 16.41 -15.28 3.57
N LEU A 62 16.65 -15.87 4.75
CA LEU A 62 15.61 -16.11 5.76
C LEU A 62 15.63 -15.02 6.85
N ASP A 63 16.83 -14.65 7.32
CA ASP A 63 17.01 -13.64 8.35
C ASP A 63 18.09 -12.64 7.93
N LEU A 64 17.83 -11.35 8.17
CA LEU A 64 18.82 -10.28 8.18
C LEU A 64 18.78 -9.58 9.53
N ALA A 65 19.95 -9.22 10.05
CA ALA A 65 20.05 -8.41 11.26
C ALA A 65 21.20 -7.42 11.12
N PHE A 66 20.92 -6.13 11.31
CA PHE A 66 21.91 -5.07 11.18
C PHE A 66 21.56 -3.86 12.04
N SER A 67 22.57 -3.09 12.42
CA SER A 67 22.39 -1.77 13.01
C SER A 67 22.10 -0.74 11.92
N LEU A 68 21.13 0.15 12.16
CA LEU A 68 20.78 1.21 11.24
C LEU A 68 20.97 2.56 11.92
N ASP A 69 21.84 3.40 11.37
CA ASP A 69 22.03 4.77 11.84
C ASP A 69 20.79 5.61 11.55
N TYR A 70 20.50 6.59 12.41
CA TYR A 70 19.40 7.52 12.19
C TYR A 70 19.56 8.26 10.86
N ASN A 71 18.47 8.30 10.09
CA ASN A 71 18.39 9.00 8.80
C ASN A 71 19.43 8.54 7.77
N ARG A 72 20.00 7.34 7.93
CA ARG A 72 20.87 6.70 6.93
C ARG A 72 20.14 5.48 6.37
N PRO A 73 19.56 5.56 5.16
CA PRO A 73 18.86 4.44 4.56
C PRO A 73 19.80 3.28 4.23
N GLN A 74 19.31 2.04 4.39
CA GLN A 74 19.94 0.82 3.90
C GLN A 74 19.09 0.24 2.78
N ALA A 75 19.69 -0.06 1.63
CA ALA A 75 19.00 -0.74 0.53
C ALA A 75 18.90 -2.25 0.79
N ILE A 76 17.76 -2.84 0.50
CA ILE A 76 17.47 -4.28 0.65
C ILE A 76 16.89 -4.79 -0.68
N ASP A 77 17.42 -5.91 -1.15
CA ASP A 77 16.92 -6.67 -2.30
C ASP A 77 16.67 -8.15 -1.91
N GLU A 78 16.23 -8.96 -2.87
CA GLU A 78 15.95 -10.38 -2.68
C GLU A 78 17.18 -11.20 -2.27
N PHE A 79 18.40 -10.67 -2.42
CA PHE A 79 19.66 -11.29 -2.01
C PHE A 79 20.20 -10.72 -0.68
N GLY A 80 19.63 -9.63 -0.17
CA GLY A 80 19.84 -9.12 1.17
C GLY A 80 20.21 -7.64 1.21
N MET A 81 21.16 -7.26 2.07
CA MET A 81 21.65 -5.89 2.10
C MET A 81 22.45 -5.56 0.83
N THR A 82 22.10 -4.45 0.19
CA THR A 82 22.65 -4.05 -1.10
C THR A 82 23.01 -2.56 -1.14
N SER A 83 23.37 -2.05 -2.31
CA SER A 83 23.60 -0.62 -2.55
C SER A 83 22.84 -0.19 -3.79
N LEU A 84 22.32 1.04 -3.82
CA LEU A 84 21.53 1.54 -4.95
C LEU A 84 22.33 1.58 -6.26
N ASP A 85 23.65 1.79 -6.18
CA ASP A 85 24.54 1.89 -7.33
C ASP A 85 25.01 0.51 -7.87
N LYS A 86 24.57 -0.58 -7.22
CA LYS A 86 24.96 -1.92 -7.64
C LYS A 86 24.19 -2.31 -8.90
N VAL A 87 24.91 -2.69 -9.94
CA VAL A 87 24.31 -3.24 -11.17
C VAL A 87 23.47 -4.46 -10.77
N PRO A 88 22.19 -4.55 -11.23
CA PRO A 88 21.36 -5.72 -10.93
C PRO A 88 22.11 -7.00 -11.30
N PHE A 89 22.16 -7.95 -10.37
CA PHE A 89 22.49 -9.32 -10.75
C PHE A 89 21.40 -9.82 -11.70
N ASP A 90 21.73 -10.76 -12.59
CA ASP A 90 20.72 -11.43 -13.41
C ASP A 90 19.55 -11.85 -12.53
N THR A 91 18.33 -11.49 -12.96
CA THR A 91 17.12 -11.77 -12.21
C THR A 91 16.96 -13.28 -12.05
N ASP A 92 16.79 -13.75 -10.81
CA ASP A 92 16.36 -15.14 -10.57
C ASP A 92 14.84 -15.21 -10.73
N GLU A 93 14.36 -16.04 -11.68
CA GLU A 93 12.94 -16.21 -11.92
C GLU A 93 12.16 -16.65 -10.69
N LYS A 94 12.82 -17.32 -9.72
CA LYS A 94 12.21 -17.83 -8.48
C LYS A 94 12.11 -16.81 -7.36
N LEU A 95 12.81 -15.67 -7.47
CA LEU A 95 12.81 -14.61 -6.46
C LEU A 95 11.94 -13.44 -6.89
N ALA A 96 11.52 -12.63 -5.92
CA ALA A 96 10.52 -11.59 -6.12
C ALA A 96 11.04 -10.31 -6.81
N ASP A 97 12.35 -10.21 -7.03
CA ASP A 97 13.01 -9.13 -7.79
C ASP A 97 12.59 -7.72 -7.31
N TYR A 98 12.74 -7.50 -6.01
CA TYR A 98 12.37 -6.26 -5.34
C TYR A 98 13.61 -5.45 -4.94
N LEU A 99 13.42 -4.13 -4.84
CA LEU A 99 14.41 -3.23 -4.26
C LEU A 99 13.68 -2.14 -3.48
N PHE A 100 14.04 -1.99 -2.21
CA PHE A 100 13.58 -0.87 -1.39
C PHE A 100 14.69 -0.41 -0.45
N THR A 101 14.56 0.80 0.10
CA THR A 101 15.41 1.24 1.21
C THR A 101 14.62 1.28 2.50
N ILE A 102 15.27 0.95 3.60
CA ILE A 102 14.75 1.11 4.96
C ILE A 102 15.57 2.15 5.71
N ALA A 103 14.90 3.09 6.37
CA ALA A 103 15.51 4.10 7.22
C ALA A 103 14.81 4.12 8.58
N ARG A 104 15.60 4.25 9.64
CA ARG A 104 15.08 4.55 10.99
C ARG A 104 15.18 6.04 11.23
N THR A 105 14.05 6.65 11.57
CA THR A 105 14.00 7.99 12.14
C THR A 105 13.85 7.88 13.66
N LYS A 106 13.72 9.01 14.37
CA LYS A 106 13.60 9.00 15.84
C LYS A 106 12.46 8.12 16.34
N ASP A 107 11.31 8.18 15.67
CA ASP A 107 10.07 7.56 16.14
C ASP A 107 9.46 6.57 15.13
N GLU A 108 9.96 6.50 13.89
CA GLU A 108 9.30 5.80 12.77
C GLU A 108 10.30 5.01 11.91
N ILE A 109 9.84 3.89 11.33
CA ILE A 109 10.48 3.20 10.21
C ILE A 109 9.87 3.71 8.90
N SER A 110 10.74 4.15 7.99
CA SER A 110 10.37 4.57 6.64
C SER A 110 10.96 3.61 5.62
N LEU A 111 10.12 3.13 4.71
CA LEU A 111 10.49 2.30 3.57
C LEU A 111 10.22 3.07 2.29
N VAL A 112 11.19 3.09 1.37
CA VAL A 112 11.01 3.68 0.03
C VAL A 112 11.18 2.59 -1.02
N GLY A 113 10.11 2.36 -1.78
CA GLY A 113 10.06 1.35 -2.83
C GLY A 113 10.69 1.86 -4.12
N ILE A 114 11.58 1.05 -4.71
CA ILE A 114 12.31 1.40 -5.95
C ILE A 114 11.92 0.44 -7.08
N LYS A 115 11.79 -0.86 -6.77
CA LYS A 115 11.41 -1.92 -7.73
C LYS A 115 10.61 -3.00 -6.99
N GLY A 116 9.70 -3.67 -7.71
CA GLY A 116 8.96 -4.83 -7.19
C GLY A 116 7.93 -4.49 -6.10
N THR A 117 7.56 -3.21 -5.96
CA THR A 117 6.58 -2.75 -4.96
C THR A 117 5.51 -1.88 -5.62
N ALA A 118 4.24 -2.08 -5.24
CA ALA A 118 3.12 -1.24 -5.67
C ALA A 118 3.12 0.12 -4.94
N TRP A 119 3.79 0.19 -3.79
CA TRP A 119 3.95 1.38 -2.98
C TRP A 119 5.26 2.11 -3.29
N LYS A 120 5.22 3.44 -3.21
CA LYS A 120 6.41 4.31 -3.28
C LYS A 120 7.05 4.49 -1.90
N GLU A 121 6.21 4.57 -0.87
CA GLU A 121 6.66 4.79 0.50
C GLU A 121 5.70 4.12 1.49
N LEU A 122 6.26 3.51 2.53
CA LEU A 122 5.53 3.07 3.72
C LEU A 122 6.17 3.70 4.96
N ARG A 123 5.34 4.05 5.93
CA ARG A 123 5.74 4.75 7.16
C ARG A 123 4.97 4.18 8.32
N PHE A 124 5.67 3.74 9.36
CA PHE A 124 5.01 3.17 10.52
C PHE A 124 5.85 3.24 11.78
N HIS A 125 5.16 3.26 12.92
CA HIS A 125 5.76 3.17 14.23
C HIS A 125 5.83 1.70 14.66
N LEU A 126 6.96 1.33 15.28
CA LEU A 126 7.10 0.06 15.99
C LEU A 126 7.37 0.36 17.46
N ALA A 127 6.63 -0.27 18.36
CA ALA A 127 7.02 -0.32 19.76
C ALA A 127 8.32 -1.12 19.92
N ASP A 128 8.96 -1.06 21.10
CA ASP A 128 10.13 -1.89 21.40
C ASP A 128 9.79 -3.39 21.23
N ASN A 129 10.58 -4.12 20.45
CA ASN A 129 10.30 -5.50 20.03
C ASN A 129 9.00 -5.69 19.22
N GLY A 130 8.42 -4.59 18.75
CA GLY A 130 7.29 -4.58 17.83
C GLY A 130 7.67 -5.12 16.46
N LYS A 131 6.68 -5.71 15.78
CA LYS A 131 6.82 -6.31 14.47
C LYS A 131 5.82 -5.74 13.48
N GLN A 132 6.22 -5.62 12.23
CA GLN A 132 5.36 -5.29 11.12
C GLN A 132 5.74 -6.14 9.91
N SER A 133 4.77 -6.82 9.31
CA SER A 133 4.98 -7.50 8.04
C SER A 133 4.67 -6.56 6.87
N ILE A 134 5.38 -6.74 5.77
CA ILE A 134 5.17 -6.04 4.51
C ILE A 134 5.19 -7.04 3.35
N ASN A 135 4.53 -6.67 2.26
CA ASN A 135 4.56 -7.37 0.98
C ASN A 135 4.60 -6.36 -0.18
N GLN A 136 4.48 -6.84 -1.41
CA GLN A 136 4.50 -6.02 -2.63
C GLN A 136 3.37 -4.98 -2.66
N PHE A 137 2.28 -5.20 -1.94
CA PHE A 137 1.11 -4.31 -1.92
C PHE A 137 1.09 -3.35 -0.73
N GLY A 138 1.86 -3.60 0.32
CA GLY A 138 2.00 -2.68 1.45
C GLY A 138 2.23 -3.38 2.77
N MET A 139 1.53 -2.90 3.81
CA MET A 139 1.51 -3.52 5.13
C MET A 139 0.73 -4.84 5.05
N ALA A 140 1.23 -5.88 5.70
CA ALA A 140 0.64 -7.21 5.74
C ALA A 140 0.51 -7.70 7.19
N ASP A 141 -0.37 -8.69 7.39
CA ASP A 141 -0.53 -9.43 8.63
C ASP A 141 0.39 -10.67 8.66
#